data_AF-A0A7C4JQL3-F1
#
_entry.id   AF-A0A7C4JQL3-F1
#
_cell.length_a   1.000
_cell.length_b   1.000
_cell.length_c   1.000
_cell.angle_alpha   90.00
_cell.angle_beta   90.00
_cell.angle_gamma   90.00
#
_symmetry.space_group_name_H-M   'P 1'
#
loop_
_entity.id
_entity.type
_entity.pdbx_description
1 polymer ?
#
loop_
_entity_poly.entity_id
_entity_poly.type
_entity_poly.pdbx_seq_one_letter_code
_entity_poly.pdbx_strand_id
1 'polypeptide(L)' 'MKSLIPKKETILSLNFPVSLIYVMYAYSGWNAATYVGEEIKNPRRNIPLALLLGVLLVVVLYLGINILYV' A
#
# COMPACT_ATOMS: atom_id res chain seq x y z
N MET A 1 26.68 15.82 21.26
CA MET A 1 26.61 14.72 20.27
C MET A 1 25.73 13.61 20.85
N LYS A 2 24.40 13.73 20.76
CA LYS A 2 23.47 12.72 21.29
C LYS A 2 23.54 11.48 20.39
N SER A 3 23.80 10.34 21.01
CA SER A 3 23.85 8.99 20.43
C SER A 3 22.87 8.78 19.27
N LEU A 4 23.41 8.51 18.08
CA LEU A 4 22.70 8.13 16.85
C LEU A 4 22.31 6.64 16.81
N ILE A 5 22.38 5.94 17.94
CA ILE A 5 22.01 4.53 18.03
C ILE A 5 20.56 4.45 18.54
N PRO A 6 19.59 4.03 17.71
CA PRO A 6 18.23 3.84 18.18
C PRO A 6 18.22 2.79 19.30
N LYS A 7 17.69 3.18 20.47
CA LYS A 7 17.54 2.31 21.63
C LYS A 7 16.72 1.08 21.20
N LYS A 8 17.18 -0.13 21.51
CA LYS A 8 16.48 -1.40 21.18
C LYS A 8 15.00 -1.41 21.63
N GLU A 9 14.69 -0.63 22.67
CA GLU A 9 13.34 -0.38 23.19
C GLU A 9 12.39 0.29 22.19
N THR A 10 12.89 1.06 21.21
CA THR A 10 12.06 1.67 20.16
C THR A 10 11.55 0.63 19.16
N ILE A 11 12.36 -0.37 18.83
CA ILE A 11 12.01 -1.46 17.90
C ILE A 11 11.08 -2.49 18.58
N LEU A 12 11.24 -2.69 19.89
CA LEU A 12 10.38 -3.54 20.73
C LEU A 12 9.18 -2.78 21.32
N SER A 13 9.06 -1.47 21.09
CA SER A 13 7.89 -0.71 21.52
C SER A 13 6.68 -1.19 20.72
N LEU A 14 5.53 -1.34 21.39
CA LEU A 14 4.25 -1.76 20.78
C LEU A 14 3.87 -0.94 19.54
N ASN A 15 4.45 0.25 19.39
CA ASN A 15 4.26 1.14 18.25
C ASN A 15 4.78 0.57 16.93
N PHE A 16 5.85 -0.23 16.94
CA PHE A 16 6.41 -0.80 15.71
C PHE A 16 5.48 -1.86 15.10
N PRO A 17 5.01 -2.89 15.85
CA PRO A 17 3.99 -3.81 15.37
C PRO A 17 2.69 -3.11 14.92
N VAL A 18 2.23 -2.10 15.66
CA VAL A 18 1.00 -1.36 15.31
C VAL A 18 1.15 -0.61 13.98
N SER A 19 2.31 0.02 13.74
CA SER A 19 2.58 0.69 12.46
C SER A 19 2.58 -0.29 11.29
N LEU A 20 3.12 -1.50 11.50
CA LEU A 20 3.12 -2.58 10.52
C LEU A 20 1.71 -3.04 10.14
N ILE A 21 0.74 -3.02 11.05
CA ILE A 21 -0.66 -3.35 10.76
C ILE A 21 -1.22 -2.40 9.69
N TYR A 22 -1.01 -1.10 9.84
CA TYR A 22 -1.48 -0.11 8.87
C TYR A 22 -0.80 -0.26 7.51
N VAL A 23 0.50 -0.56 7.49
CA VAL A 23 1.24 -0.85 6.25
C VAL A 23 0.67 -2.08 5.56
N MET A 24 0.52 -3.19 6.29
CA MET A 24 -0.05 -4.43 5.74
C MET A 24 -1.48 -4.24 5.24
N TYR A 25 -2.27 -3.44 5.95
CA TYR A 25 -3.64 -3.11 5.54
C TYR A 25 -3.66 -2.34 4.22
N ALA A 26 -2.79 -1.34 4.03
CA ALA A 26 -2.66 -0.60 2.78
C ALA A 26 -2.29 -1.52 1.60
N TYR A 27 -1.51 -2.59 1.84
CA TYR A 27 -1.19 -3.59 0.84
C TYR A 27 -2.25 -4.70 0.70
N SER A 28 -3.30 -4.78 1.51
CA SER A 28 -4.22 -5.94 1.52
C SER A 28 -5.12 -6.10 0.28
N GLY A 29 -5.16 -5.10 -0.62
CA GLY A 29 -6.07 -5.05 -1.77
C GLY A 29 -5.69 -5.90 -2.99
N TRP A 30 -4.50 -6.50 -3.05
CA TRP A 30 -4.05 -7.24 -4.24
C TRP A 30 -4.77 -8.58 -4.45
N ASN A 31 -5.31 -9.18 -3.38
CA ASN A 31 -5.96 -10.50 -3.45
C ASN A 31 -7.19 -10.51 -4.37
N ALA A 32 -7.92 -9.39 -4.47
CA ALA A 32 -9.07 -9.26 -5.37
C ALA A 32 -8.70 -9.56 -6.83
N ALA A 33 -7.53 -9.07 -7.29
CA ALA A 33 -7.04 -9.32 -8.64
C ALA A 33 -6.66 -10.80 -8.87
N THR A 34 -6.28 -11.53 -7.81
CA THR A 34 -6.00 -12.97 -7.90
C THR A 34 -7.26 -13.82 -7.96
N TYR A 35 -8.35 -13.43 -7.30
CA TYR A 35 -9.61 -14.18 -7.32
C TYR A 35 -10.27 -14.21 -8.70
N VAL A 36 -10.23 -13.11 -9.44
CA VAL A 36 -10.70 -13.04 -10.83
C VAL A 36 -9.61 -13.42 -11.85
N GLY A 37 -8.42 -13.81 -11.39
CA GLY A 37 -7.26 -14.08 -12.24
C GLY A 37 -7.49 -15.16 -13.30
N GLU A 38 -8.30 -16.18 -12.98
CA GLU A 38 -8.61 -17.30 -13.89
C GLU A 38 -9.53 -16.89 -15.05
N GLU A 39 -10.33 -15.84 -14.88
CA GLU A 39 -11.25 -15.30 -15.90
C GLU A 39 -10.56 -14.24 -16.79
N ILE A 40 -9.39 -13.76 -16.36
CA ILE A 40 -8.65 -12.71 -17.07
C ILE A 40 -7.88 -13.31 -18.25
N LYS A 41 -8.19 -12.83 -19.47
CA LYS A 41 -7.38 -13.11 -20.66
C LYS A 41 -5.95 -12.57 -20.46
N ASN A 42 -4.93 -13.39 -20.71
CA ASN A 42 -3.51 -13.03 -20.56
C ASN A 42 -3.15 -12.46 -19.16
N PRO A 43 -3.33 -13.25 -18.08
CA PRO A 43 -3.19 -12.76 -16.70
C PRO A 43 -1.77 -12.26 -16.40
N ARG A 44 -0.74 -12.85 -17.02
CA ARG A 44 0.67 -12.43 -16.88
C ARG A 44 0.92 -10.97 -17.23
N ARG A 45 0.12 -10.39 -18.14
CA ARG A 45 0.19 -8.97 -18.52
C ARG A 45 -0.88 -8.14 -17.84
N ASN A 46 -2.10 -8.66 -17.78
CA ASN A 46 -3.26 -7.87 -17.37
C ASN A 46 -3.36 -7.69 -15.85
N ILE A 47 -2.93 -8.67 -15.04
CA ILE A 47 -2.94 -8.53 -13.57
C ILE A 47 -1.98 -7.41 -13.12
N PRO A 48 -0.69 -7.39 -13.54
CA PRO A 48 0.21 -6.29 -13.17
C PRO A 48 -0.29 -4.92 -13.65
N LEU A 49 -0.84 -4.86 -14.86
CA LEU A 49 -1.34 -3.61 -15.44
C LEU A 49 -2.56 -3.08 -14.68
N ALA A 50 -3.51 -3.95 -14.31
CA ALA A 50 -4.70 -3.58 -13.56
C ALA A 50 -4.34 -3.03 -12.17
N LEU A 51 -3.38 -3.67 -11.48
CA LEU A 51 -2.89 -3.18 -10.18
C LEU A 51 -2.25 -1.80 -10.31
N LEU A 52 -1.38 -1.61 -11.31
CA LEU A 52 -0.70 -0.34 -11.52
C LEU A 52 -1.67 0.79 -11.89
N LEU A 53 -2.59 0.53 -12.83
CA LEU A 53 -3.60 1.51 -13.23
C LEU A 53 -4.58 1.83 -12.10
N GLY A 54 -4.96 0.84 -11.29
CA GLY A 54 -5.81 1.04 -10.12
C GLY A 54 -5.17 1.96 -9.08
N VAL A 55 -3.90 1.73 -8.74
CA VAL A 55 -3.15 2.60 -7.83
C VAL A 55 -3.05 4.02 -8.39
N LEU A 56 -2.70 4.16 -9.67
CA LEU A 56 -2.51 5.46 -10.33
C LEU A 56 -3.83 6.26 -10.37
N LEU A 57 -4.95 5.59 -10.62
CA LEU A 57 -6.29 6.18 -10.55
C LEU A 57 -6.59 6.72 -9.15
N VAL A 58 -6.36 5.92 -8.10
CA VAL A 58 -6.59 6.34 -6.71
C VAL A 58 -5.72 7.56 -6.37
N VAL A 59 -4.44 7.57 -6.77
CA VAL A 59 -3.54 8.71 -6.58
C VAL A 59 -4.10 9.98 -7.23
N VAL A 60 -4.52 9.89 -8.50
CA VAL A 60 -5.10 11.04 -9.21
C VAL A 60 -6.37 11.55 -8.53
N LEU A 61 -7.26 10.64 -8.09
CA LEU A 61 -8.48 11.03 -7.37
C LEU A 61 -8.17 11.72 -6.05
N TYR A 62 -7.22 11.20 -5.27
CA TYR A 62 -6.81 11.82 -4.00
C TYR A 62 -6.20 13.20 -4.23
N LEU A 63 -5.34 13.37 -5.24
CA LEU A 63 -4.79 14.67 -5.60
C LEU A 63 -5.88 15.63 -6.06
N GLY A 64 -6.81 15.18 -6.89
CA GLY A 64 -7.94 15.98 -7.37
C GLY A 64 -8.83 16.47 -6.22
N ILE A 65 -9.17 15.57 -5.29
CA ILE A 65 -9.89 15.93 -4.06
C ILE A 65 -9.06 16.94 -3.25
N ASN A 66 -7.76 16.70 -3.06
CA ASN A 66 -6.92 17.61 -2.30
C ASN A 66 -6.91 19.02 -2.91
N ILE A 67 -6.85 19.15 -4.24
CA ILE A 67 -6.93 20.44 -4.95
C ILE A 67 -8.28 21.14 -4.71
N LEU A 68 -9.38 20.39 -4.54
CA LEU A 68 -10.71 20.97 -4.30
C LEU A 68 -10.90 21.44 -2.84
N TYR A 69 -10.17 20.84 -1.89
CA TYR A 69 -10.30 21.12 -0.46
C TYR A 69 -9.23 22.07 0.08
N VAL A 70 -8.10 22.24 -0.62
CA VAL A 70 -7.07 23.26 -0.37
C VAL A 70 -7.52 24.62 -0.89
#